data_AF-A0A2K1K1M2-F1
#
_entry.id   AF-A0A2K1K1M2-F1
#
_cell.length_a   1.000
_cell.length_b   1.000
_cell.length_c   1.000
_cell.angle_alpha   90.00
_cell.angle_beta   90.00
_cell.angle_gamma   90.00
#
_symmetry.space_group_name_H-M   'P 1'
#
loop_
_entity.id
_entity.type
_entity.pdbx_description
1 polymer ?
#
loop_
_entity_poly.entity_id
_entity_poly.type
_entity_poly.pdbx_seq_one_letter_code
_entity_poly.pdbx_strand_id
1 'polypeptide(L)'
;MGVMAKVETSLKGGKHRDIPENSSGLGGCTKMSLVIVVACLCSCIYALSLASISSKPCWSSLKSCESRVCEGGNVSTWRGIGGRSSRTLQSQSVAVVKSPAMSKREALTSPPQSRIPPVAPATHVRLKRRNTSLSHIVFGIAASANLWKSRKHYVKEWWKPGKMRGYVWLEEPVKNETGWGVDVPLAQISANTSQFKYTHKVGSRSAIRLARIVTEMYRFKLPKVDWFVMGDDDTIFFTDNLVRMLSKYDPTKMYYIGSQSESHWQNTEFSYGMAYGGGGFAISFPLAKALSRMQDDCLHRYPQLFGSDDRMHACITELGVPIIKNRGFHQFDIFGDPLGLMAAHPLTPLLSIHHLDVIAPIFPNMTKLGAVQRLMKAAKVEQASMLQQTIVYGRHRKYSFSISAGFVVRAYNGFVPPLELEEVPRTFRSWYGDTARSHFPFNTREFPTDICKQPTLFYVHNRTSKRTSEELIETIYMKENLPARNSTACDTKLNQVQKILVRSQRLNYAWFESRSLCGKVASWRNGTIDILVKPCEEDELIIGN
;
A
#
# COMPACT_ATOMS: atom_id res chain seq x y z
N MET A 1 -10.40 -16.21 2.94
CA MET A 1 -11.47 -16.29 3.97
C MET A 1 -11.57 -14.95 4.68
N GLY A 2 -12.21 -13.96 4.05
CA GLY A 2 -12.39 -12.62 4.63
C GLY A 2 -13.71 -12.55 5.38
N VAL A 3 -13.68 -12.55 6.71
CA VAL A 3 -14.88 -12.36 7.52
C VAL A 3 -15.13 -10.86 7.62
N MET A 4 -16.11 -10.36 6.87
CA MET A 4 -16.74 -9.06 7.12
C MET A 4 -17.42 -9.11 8.50
N ALA A 5 -16.91 -8.35 9.47
CA ALA A 5 -17.66 -8.01 10.66
C ALA A 5 -18.63 -6.87 10.32
N LYS A 6 -19.90 -7.21 10.10
CA LYS A 6 -20.99 -6.27 9.91
C LYS A 6 -21.39 -5.72 11.29
N VAL A 7 -21.00 -4.48 11.61
CA VAL A 7 -21.51 -3.77 12.78
C VAL A 7 -22.76 -3.02 12.34
N GLU A 8 -23.93 -3.63 12.54
CA GLU A 8 -25.24 -2.97 12.40
C GLU A 8 -25.72 -2.54 13.79
N THR A 9 -25.65 -1.23 14.07
CA THR A 9 -26.34 -0.61 15.20
C THR A 9 -27.83 -0.50 14.89
N SER A 10 -28.64 -1.29 15.59
CA SER A 10 -30.10 -1.18 15.57
C SER A 10 -30.55 -0.05 16.51
N LEU A 11 -30.99 1.06 15.93
CA LEU A 11 -31.88 2.02 16.57
C LEU A 11 -33.27 1.81 15.97
N LYS A 12 -34.19 1.21 16.74
CA LYS A 12 -35.63 1.45 16.62
C LYS A 12 -36.36 0.97 17.86
N GLY A 13 -37.19 1.88 18.39
CA GLY A 13 -37.89 1.75 19.66
C GLY A 13 -38.92 0.61 19.69
N GLY A 14 -39.14 0.14 20.91
CA GLY A 14 -40.19 -0.79 21.28
C GLY A 14 -41.00 -0.20 22.44
N LYS A 15 -42.30 -0.05 22.20
CA LYS A 15 -43.35 0.40 23.12
C LYS A 15 -43.50 -0.54 24.33
N HIS A 16 -43.94 0.07 25.44
CA HIS A 16 -44.54 -0.56 26.61
C HIS A 16 -45.45 -1.74 26.31
N ARG A 17 -45.31 -2.81 27.10
CA ARG A 17 -46.40 -3.67 27.60
C ARG A 17 -45.96 -4.38 28.89
N ASP A 18 -46.82 -4.25 29.90
CA ASP A 18 -46.69 -4.77 31.26
C ASP A 18 -46.86 -6.30 31.34
N ILE A 19 -46.16 -6.93 32.29
CA ILE A 19 -46.46 -8.26 32.85
C ILE A 19 -46.20 -8.21 34.38
N PRO A 20 -47.03 -8.85 35.23
CA PRO A 20 -47.19 -8.49 36.65
C PRO A 20 -46.27 -9.25 37.61
N GLU A 21 -46.27 -8.73 38.84
CA GLU A 21 -45.66 -9.23 40.08
C GLU A 21 -46.00 -10.70 40.41
N ASN A 22 -45.04 -11.42 40.99
CA ASN A 22 -45.23 -11.97 42.35
C ASN A 22 -43.91 -12.41 43.01
N SER A 23 -43.81 -12.09 44.32
CA SER A 23 -43.19 -12.78 45.47
C SER A 23 -41.74 -13.35 45.36
N SER A 24 -40.87 -13.34 46.37
CA SER A 24 -40.85 -12.94 47.78
C SER A 24 -39.40 -13.09 48.29
N GLY A 25 -39.01 -12.38 49.37
CA GLY A 25 -37.85 -12.78 50.19
C GLY A 25 -36.85 -11.66 50.51
N LEU A 26 -37.15 -10.90 51.57
CA LEU A 26 -36.19 -10.00 52.25
C LEU A 26 -35.12 -10.81 52.99
N GLY A 27 -33.86 -10.34 52.91
CA GLY A 27 -32.78 -10.77 53.81
C GLY A 27 -31.39 -10.34 53.35
N GLY A 28 -31.07 -9.03 53.39
CA GLY A 28 -29.71 -8.58 53.05
C GLY A 28 -29.44 -7.06 53.02
N CYS A 29 -30.32 -6.22 53.56
CA CYS A 29 -30.14 -4.76 53.56
C CYS A 29 -29.39 -4.28 54.81
N THR A 30 -28.05 -4.40 54.83
CA THR A 30 -27.20 -3.56 55.70
C THR A 30 -25.77 -3.38 55.17
N LYS A 31 -25.22 -4.32 54.40
CA LYS A 31 -23.87 -4.16 53.80
C LYS A 31 -23.85 -3.40 52.47
N MET A 32 -24.95 -3.38 51.71
CA MET A 32 -24.98 -2.76 50.39
C MET A 32 -25.09 -1.22 50.44
N SER A 33 -25.76 -0.67 51.47
CA SER A 33 -25.86 0.78 51.65
C SER A 33 -24.53 1.43 52.02
N LEU A 34 -23.64 0.74 52.73
CA LEU A 34 -22.31 1.24 53.07
C LEU A 34 -21.38 1.30 51.84
N VAL A 35 -21.49 0.31 50.93
CA VAL A 35 -20.69 0.26 49.70
C VAL A 35 -21.16 1.31 48.68
N ILE A 36 -22.47 1.57 48.61
CA ILE A 36 -23.04 2.59 47.71
C ILE A 36 -22.65 4.01 48.19
N VAL A 37 -22.65 4.25 49.51
CA VAL A 37 -22.22 5.56 50.06
C VAL A 37 -20.73 5.81 49.83
N VAL A 38 -19.88 4.79 49.99
CA VAL A 38 -18.43 4.90 49.71
C VAL A 38 -18.16 5.07 48.21
N ALA A 39 -18.88 4.36 47.34
CA ALA A 39 -18.75 4.51 45.88
C ALA A 39 -19.21 5.89 45.37
N CYS A 40 -20.26 6.47 45.96
CA CYS A 40 -20.71 7.82 45.67
C CYS A 40 -19.70 8.89 46.15
N LEU A 41 -19.10 8.72 47.33
CA LEU A 41 -18.07 9.64 47.84
C LEU A 41 -16.79 9.60 47.01
N CYS A 42 -16.34 8.42 46.57
CA CYS A 42 -15.19 8.28 45.67
C CYS A 42 -15.45 8.87 44.28
N SER A 43 -16.67 8.77 43.76
CA SER A 43 -17.05 9.35 42.46
C SER A 43 -17.13 10.89 42.50
N CYS A 44 -17.56 11.47 43.63
CA CYS A 44 -17.57 12.92 43.82
C CYS A 44 -16.14 13.50 43.94
N ILE A 45 -15.21 12.79 44.59
CA ILE A 45 -13.80 13.19 44.68
C ILE A 45 -13.12 13.12 43.30
N TYR A 46 -13.43 12.09 42.49
CA TYR A 46 -12.90 11.96 41.14
C TYR A 46 -13.44 13.04 40.18
N ALA A 47 -14.73 13.39 40.29
CA ALA A 47 -15.33 14.46 39.50
C ALA A 47 -14.78 15.86 39.87
N LEU A 48 -14.50 16.11 41.16
CA LEU A 48 -13.85 17.35 41.60
C LEU A 48 -12.36 17.43 41.19
N SER A 49 -11.68 16.28 41.08
CA SER A 49 -10.31 16.22 40.56
C SER A 49 -10.23 16.50 39.05
N LEU A 50 -11.23 16.08 38.28
CA LEU A 50 -11.34 16.37 36.84
C LEU A 50 -11.73 17.83 36.56
N ALA A 51 -12.52 18.45 37.45
CA ALA A 51 -12.85 19.88 37.35
C ALA A 51 -11.68 20.81 37.71
N SER A 52 -10.66 20.29 38.42
CA SER A 52 -9.49 21.06 38.87
C SER A 52 -8.26 20.92 37.96
N ILE A 53 -8.31 20.06 36.94
CA ILE A 53 -7.28 19.96 35.88
C ILE A 53 -7.87 20.53 34.59
N SER A 54 -8.23 21.81 34.64
CA SER A 54 -8.52 22.63 33.47
C SER A 54 -7.48 23.74 33.41
N SER A 55 -6.33 23.41 32.83
CA SER A 55 -5.33 24.39 32.38
C SER A 55 -5.06 24.17 30.89
N LYS A 56 -5.87 24.85 30.08
CA LYS A 56 -5.57 25.48 28.78
C LYS A 56 -4.63 24.75 27.81
N PRO A 57 -5.13 24.27 26.66
CA PRO A 57 -4.36 24.23 25.43
C PRO A 57 -4.37 25.61 24.76
N CYS A 58 -3.20 26.24 24.66
CA CYS A 58 -2.96 27.42 23.83
C CYS A 58 -2.96 27.03 22.34
N TRP A 59 -4.09 27.08 21.64
CA TRP A 59 -4.12 27.31 20.18
C TRP A 59 -5.35 28.16 19.85
N SER A 60 -5.19 29.48 19.90
CA SER A 60 -6.17 30.43 19.37
C SER A 60 -6.05 30.51 17.84
N SER A 61 -7.14 30.15 17.17
CA SER A 61 -7.72 30.83 15.99
C SER A 61 -6.77 31.62 15.09
N LEU A 62 -6.53 31.10 13.88
CA LEU A 62 -6.23 31.92 12.70
C LEU A 62 -7.36 31.69 11.68
N LYS A 63 -8.40 32.53 11.76
CA LYS A 63 -9.29 32.83 10.64
C LYS A 63 -8.84 34.16 10.02
N SER A 64 -8.59 34.10 8.71
CA SER A 64 -8.90 35.10 7.69
C SER A 64 -8.78 36.58 8.05
N CYS A 65 -7.79 37.27 7.47
CA CYS A 65 -7.95 38.66 7.07
C CYS A 65 -7.73 38.77 5.56
N GLU A 66 -8.73 39.34 4.91
CA GLU A 66 -8.82 39.61 3.49
C GLU A 66 -8.38 41.05 3.22
N SER A 67 -7.41 41.20 2.32
CA SER A 67 -7.21 42.31 1.37
C SER A 67 -6.84 43.74 1.81
N ARG A 68 -5.92 44.30 0.99
CA ARG A 68 -5.58 45.71 0.68
C ARG A 68 -4.63 46.43 1.64
N VAL A 69 -3.68 47.28 1.24
CA VAL A 69 -3.01 47.75 -0.01
C VAL A 69 -1.95 48.76 0.49
N CYS A 70 -0.84 48.94 -0.25
CA CYS A 70 0.16 50.04 -0.15
C CYS A 70 1.03 50.09 1.14
N GLU A 71 2.26 50.60 1.17
CA GLU A 71 3.32 51.04 0.24
C GLU A 71 4.52 51.37 1.15
N GLY A 72 5.75 51.19 0.66
CA GLY A 72 6.90 52.06 0.94
C GLY A 72 7.48 52.21 2.37
N GLY A 73 8.81 52.26 2.44
CA GLY A 73 9.45 53.23 3.34
C GLY A 73 10.29 52.67 4.50
N ASN A 74 11.52 52.28 4.16
CA ASN A 74 12.77 52.68 4.80
C ASN A 74 12.78 53.34 6.20
N VAL A 75 13.66 52.76 7.03
CA VAL A 75 14.77 53.43 7.74
C VAL A 75 14.51 54.10 9.10
N SER A 76 15.46 53.77 9.99
CA SER A 76 16.01 54.56 11.10
C SER A 76 15.41 54.44 12.50
N THR A 77 16.17 53.69 13.31
CA THR A 77 16.75 54.06 14.60
C THR A 77 15.85 54.67 15.67
N TRP A 78 15.76 54.00 16.83
CA TRP A 78 15.84 54.70 18.11
C TRP A 78 16.76 53.96 19.09
N ARG A 79 17.65 54.77 19.68
CA ARG A 79 18.66 54.46 20.70
C ARG A 79 18.00 54.13 22.04
N GLY A 80 18.74 53.40 22.88
CA GLY A 80 18.31 52.88 24.18
C GLY A 80 18.48 53.81 25.38
N ILE A 81 18.78 53.15 26.52
CA ILE A 81 18.85 53.60 27.94
C ILE A 81 17.53 53.29 28.68
N GLY A 82 17.45 52.57 29.80
CA GLY A 82 18.44 51.92 30.67
C GLY A 82 17.88 51.75 32.10
N GLY A 83 18.10 50.57 32.72
CA GLY A 83 18.01 50.28 34.17
C GLY A 83 16.60 50.03 34.74
N ARG A 84 16.34 49.20 35.76
CA ARG A 84 17.09 48.38 36.76
C ARG A 84 15.94 47.59 37.44
N SER A 85 15.92 46.30 37.77
CA SER A 85 16.72 45.50 38.71
C SER A 85 15.84 44.29 39.10
N SER A 86 16.32 43.06 39.01
CA SER A 86 15.73 41.89 39.69
C SER A 86 16.84 41.11 40.41
N ARG A 87 16.54 40.69 41.65
CA ARG A 87 17.40 39.94 42.58
C ARG A 87 17.23 38.43 42.37
N THR A 88 18.37 37.77 42.12
CA THR A 88 18.84 36.45 42.62
C THR A 88 17.86 35.28 42.82
N LEU A 89 18.11 34.18 42.10
CA LEU A 89 18.49 32.89 42.71
C LEU A 89 19.26 32.00 41.70
N GLN A 90 20.26 31.30 42.23
CA GLN A 90 21.45 30.76 41.55
C GLN A 90 21.20 29.52 40.67
N SER A 91 21.93 29.49 39.56
CA SER A 91 22.34 28.29 38.83
C SER A 91 23.63 27.73 39.43
N GLN A 92 23.77 26.40 39.42
CA GLN A 92 25.07 25.74 39.55
C GLN A 92 25.72 25.58 38.16
N SER A 93 27.02 25.86 38.18
CA SER A 93 28.00 26.10 37.15
C SER A 93 28.49 24.88 36.35
N VAL A 94 28.86 25.12 35.08
CA VAL A 94 30.03 24.49 34.45
C VAL A 94 30.92 25.60 33.89
N ALA A 95 32.21 25.51 34.22
CA ALA A 95 33.22 26.56 34.09
C ALA A 95 33.75 26.73 32.65
N VAL A 96 34.01 27.98 32.28
CA VAL A 96 34.88 28.38 31.16
C VAL A 96 36.19 28.89 31.77
N VAL A 97 37.33 28.35 31.32
CA VAL A 97 38.65 28.90 31.61
C VAL A 97 39.30 29.38 30.31
N LYS A 98 39.93 30.55 30.43
CA LYS A 98 40.36 31.52 29.43
C LYS A 98 41.54 31.06 28.55
N SER A 99 41.55 31.59 27.32
CA SER A 99 42.70 31.60 26.40
C SER A 99 43.83 32.52 26.89
N PRO A 100 45.11 32.18 26.63
CA PRO A 100 46.21 33.13 26.70
C PRO A 100 46.58 33.70 25.31
N ALA A 101 47.36 34.78 25.36
CA ALA A 101 47.64 35.76 24.31
C ALA A 101 48.60 35.32 23.19
N MET A 102 48.56 36.08 22.09
CA MET A 102 49.41 36.00 20.89
C MET A 102 50.92 36.16 21.19
N SER A 103 51.73 35.35 20.50
CA SER A 103 53.13 35.68 20.18
C SER A 103 53.49 35.23 18.76
N LYS A 104 53.98 36.22 17.98
CA LYS A 104 54.89 36.23 16.82
C LYS A 104 54.62 35.33 15.60
N ARG A 105 54.64 36.01 14.43
CA ARG A 105 54.71 35.48 13.07
C ARG A 105 55.97 34.64 12.87
N GLU A 106 55.79 33.43 12.35
CA GLU A 106 56.73 32.77 11.44
C GLU A 106 55.93 32.21 10.26
N ALA A 107 56.46 32.40 9.06
CA ALA A 107 55.86 31.98 7.81
C ALA A 107 55.91 30.44 7.71
N LEU A 108 54.75 29.79 7.64
CA LEU A 108 54.66 28.35 7.35
C LEU A 108 53.93 28.09 6.02
N THR A 109 54.66 27.35 5.20
CA THR A 109 54.35 26.76 3.91
C THR A 109 52.98 26.08 3.81
N SER A 110 52.40 26.13 2.61
CA SER A 110 51.17 25.42 2.21
C SER A 110 51.14 23.95 2.66
N PRO A 111 50.00 23.45 3.17
CA PRO A 111 49.87 22.04 3.56
C PRO A 111 49.86 21.12 2.33
N PRO A 112 50.36 19.88 2.45
CA PRO A 112 50.39 18.95 1.32
C PRO A 112 48.95 18.54 0.96
N GLN A 113 48.65 18.53 -0.34
CA GLN A 113 47.42 17.96 -0.87
C GLN A 113 47.29 16.50 -0.41
N SER A 114 46.32 16.25 0.47
CA SER A 114 45.89 14.90 0.81
C SER A 114 45.36 14.24 -0.46
N ARG A 115 46.12 13.30 -1.02
CA ARG A 115 45.64 12.42 -2.09
C ARG A 115 44.58 11.52 -1.49
N ILE A 116 43.32 11.76 -1.86
CA ILE A 116 42.24 10.80 -1.65
C ILE A 116 42.66 9.51 -2.37
N PRO A 117 42.79 8.37 -1.67
CA PRO A 117 43.10 7.12 -2.35
C PRO A 117 41.98 6.80 -3.34
N PRO A 118 42.30 6.29 -4.54
CA PRO A 118 41.28 5.95 -5.51
C PRO A 118 40.32 4.94 -4.89
N VAL A 119 39.02 5.25 -4.95
CA VAL A 119 37.95 4.33 -4.58
C VAL A 119 38.18 3.07 -5.39
N ALA A 120 38.53 1.97 -4.72
CA ALA A 120 38.64 0.68 -5.38
C ALA A 120 37.32 0.40 -6.10
N PRO A 121 37.35 0.00 -7.39
CA PRO A 121 36.12 -0.30 -8.10
C PRO A 121 35.38 -1.37 -7.29
N ALA A 122 34.13 -1.08 -6.94
CA ALA A 122 33.26 -2.03 -6.28
C ALA A 122 33.29 -3.30 -7.13
N THR A 123 33.92 -4.36 -6.62
CA THR A 123 33.86 -5.67 -7.23
C THR A 123 32.40 -6.06 -7.19
N HIS A 124 31.69 -5.84 -8.30
CA HIS A 124 30.39 -6.41 -8.54
C HIS A 124 30.59 -7.91 -8.44
N VAL A 125 30.28 -8.48 -7.28
CA VAL A 125 30.08 -9.92 -7.14
C VAL A 125 28.96 -10.21 -8.13
N ARG A 126 29.35 -10.71 -9.30
CA ARG A 126 28.43 -11.15 -10.34
C ARG A 126 27.78 -12.41 -9.78
N LEU A 127 26.77 -12.21 -8.91
CA LEU A 127 25.87 -13.26 -8.47
C LEU A 127 25.48 -14.01 -9.72
N LYS A 128 25.86 -15.29 -9.77
CA LYS A 128 25.59 -16.18 -10.89
C LYS A 128 24.07 -16.32 -10.95
N ARG A 129 23.41 -15.38 -11.64
CA ARG A 129 21.95 -15.29 -11.73
C ARG A 129 21.45 -16.62 -12.26
N ARG A 130 20.87 -17.45 -11.39
CA ARG A 130 20.01 -18.53 -11.86
C ARG A 130 18.85 -17.87 -12.60
N ASN A 131 18.55 -18.39 -13.77
CA ASN A 131 17.48 -17.86 -14.59
C ASN A 131 16.13 -18.31 -14.00
N THR A 132 15.68 -17.64 -12.94
CA THR A 132 14.36 -17.87 -12.33
C THR A 132 13.30 -17.70 -13.42
N SER A 133 12.37 -18.65 -13.50
CA SER A 133 11.30 -18.67 -14.49
C SER A 133 10.03 -19.22 -13.83
N LEU A 134 8.90 -19.15 -14.51
CA LEU A 134 7.63 -19.68 -13.97
C LEU A 134 7.71 -21.17 -13.62
N SER A 135 8.53 -21.95 -14.32
CA SER A 135 8.72 -23.37 -14.03
C SER A 135 9.47 -23.63 -12.73
N HIS A 136 10.10 -22.63 -12.13
CA HIS A 136 10.79 -22.73 -10.84
C HIS A 136 9.91 -22.31 -9.66
N ILE A 137 8.70 -21.77 -9.92
CA ILE A 137 7.76 -21.28 -8.91
C ILE A 137 6.61 -22.27 -8.76
N VAL A 138 6.12 -22.49 -7.54
CA VAL A 138 4.89 -23.24 -7.25
C VAL A 138 3.89 -22.31 -6.56
N PHE A 139 2.71 -22.15 -7.14
CA PHE A 139 1.66 -21.29 -6.59
C PHE A 139 0.70 -22.07 -5.70
N GLY A 140 0.44 -21.56 -4.49
CA GLY A 140 -0.60 -22.04 -3.60
C GLY A 140 -1.71 -21.01 -3.50
N ILE A 141 -2.87 -21.32 -4.07
CA ILE A 141 -4.03 -20.44 -4.04
C ILE A 141 -4.92 -20.87 -2.88
N ALA A 142 -5.00 -20.05 -1.83
CA ALA A 142 -5.91 -20.25 -0.73
C ALA A 142 -7.34 -19.96 -1.19
N ALA A 143 -8.20 -20.98 -1.14
CA ALA A 143 -9.58 -20.86 -1.56
C ALA A 143 -10.52 -21.47 -0.52
N SER A 144 -11.81 -21.22 -0.71
CA SER A 144 -12.90 -21.82 0.06
C SER A 144 -13.88 -22.48 -0.89
N ALA A 145 -14.35 -23.68 -0.60
CA ALA A 145 -15.19 -24.46 -1.52
C ALA A 145 -16.50 -23.74 -1.85
N ASN A 146 -17.06 -23.03 -0.86
CA ASN A 146 -18.27 -22.23 -1.00
C ASN A 146 -18.09 -20.94 -1.84
N LEU A 147 -16.90 -20.35 -1.86
CA LEU A 147 -16.60 -19.11 -2.60
C LEU A 147 -15.96 -19.40 -3.96
N TRP A 148 -15.47 -20.61 -4.18
CA TRP A 148 -14.73 -20.95 -5.40
C TRP A 148 -15.52 -20.67 -6.68
N LYS A 149 -16.81 -21.02 -6.70
CA LYS A 149 -17.66 -20.79 -7.88
C LYS A 149 -17.74 -19.32 -8.26
N SER A 150 -17.82 -18.41 -7.28
CA SER A 150 -17.88 -16.98 -7.53
C SER A 150 -16.50 -16.37 -7.77
N ARG A 151 -15.40 -16.92 -7.25
CA ARG A 151 -14.06 -16.29 -7.30
C ARG A 151 -13.09 -16.86 -8.34
N LYS A 152 -13.31 -18.09 -8.82
CA LYS A 152 -12.39 -18.76 -9.77
C LYS A 152 -12.11 -17.95 -11.03
N HIS A 153 -12.99 -17.03 -11.39
CA HIS A 153 -12.79 -16.14 -12.53
C HIS A 153 -11.58 -15.20 -12.35
N TYR A 154 -11.27 -14.73 -11.14
CA TYR A 154 -10.08 -13.89 -10.92
C TYR A 154 -8.79 -14.67 -11.20
N VAL A 155 -8.75 -15.94 -10.75
CA VAL A 155 -7.62 -16.85 -11.02
C VAL A 155 -7.41 -17.05 -12.52
N LYS A 156 -8.50 -17.21 -13.30
CA LYS A 156 -8.43 -17.38 -14.76
C LYS A 156 -7.79 -16.20 -15.49
N GLU A 157 -7.82 -15.00 -14.92
CA GLU A 157 -7.29 -13.80 -15.59
C GLU A 157 -5.76 -13.74 -15.63
N TRP A 158 -5.08 -14.42 -14.70
CA TRP A 158 -3.61 -14.41 -14.60
C TRP A 158 -2.95 -15.78 -14.67
N TRP A 159 -3.68 -16.87 -14.42
CA TRP A 159 -3.17 -18.22 -14.56
C TRP A 159 -2.84 -18.53 -16.02
N LYS A 160 -1.70 -19.19 -16.26
CA LYS A 160 -1.24 -19.61 -17.60
C LYS A 160 -1.17 -21.13 -17.65
N PRO A 161 -2.23 -21.82 -18.14
CA PRO A 161 -2.27 -23.28 -18.26
C PRO A 161 -1.05 -23.82 -19.00
N GLY A 162 -0.50 -24.94 -18.53
CA GLY A 162 0.68 -25.58 -19.11
C GLY A 162 2.01 -24.82 -18.94
N LYS A 163 2.00 -23.56 -18.49
CA LYS A 163 3.21 -22.77 -18.22
C LYS A 163 3.51 -22.58 -16.74
N MET A 164 2.48 -22.70 -15.90
CA MET A 164 2.56 -22.53 -14.46
C MET A 164 2.22 -23.83 -13.74
N ARG A 165 2.69 -23.96 -12.51
CA ARG A 165 2.41 -25.10 -11.63
C ARG A 165 2.03 -24.62 -10.25
N GLY A 166 1.09 -25.32 -9.63
CA GLY A 166 0.44 -24.86 -8.42
C GLY A 166 -0.90 -25.53 -8.22
N TYR A 167 -1.55 -25.19 -7.11
CA TYR A 167 -2.77 -25.83 -6.65
C TYR A 167 -3.70 -24.83 -5.98
N VAL A 168 -4.99 -25.09 -6.07
CA VAL A 168 -6.05 -24.42 -5.33
C VAL A 168 -6.33 -25.24 -4.07
N TRP A 169 -6.07 -24.67 -2.90
CA TRP A 169 -6.15 -25.34 -1.61
C TRP A 169 -7.49 -25.07 -0.93
N LEU A 170 -8.28 -26.13 -0.78
CA LEU A 170 -9.65 -26.10 -0.25
C LEU A 170 -9.75 -26.83 1.09
N GLU A 171 -10.78 -26.53 1.87
CA GLU A 171 -11.18 -27.31 3.05
C GLU A 171 -11.92 -28.60 2.71
N GLU A 172 -12.66 -28.60 1.59
CA GLU A 172 -13.47 -29.73 1.14
C GLU A 172 -13.66 -29.68 -0.38
N PRO A 173 -14.11 -30.78 -1.02
CA PRO A 173 -14.45 -30.76 -2.45
C PRO A 173 -15.57 -29.78 -2.77
N VAL A 174 -15.46 -29.08 -3.91
CA VAL A 174 -16.51 -28.16 -4.37
C VAL A 174 -17.72 -28.94 -4.84
N LYS A 175 -18.87 -28.74 -4.16
CA LYS A 175 -20.13 -29.41 -4.50
C LYS A 175 -20.58 -29.04 -5.92
N ASN A 176 -21.03 -30.05 -6.68
CA ASN A 176 -21.58 -29.90 -8.03
C ASN A 176 -20.62 -29.27 -9.06
N GLU A 177 -19.29 -29.31 -8.83
CA GLU A 177 -18.30 -28.91 -9.82
C GLU A 177 -17.99 -30.12 -10.73
N THR A 178 -18.71 -30.22 -11.84
CA THR A 178 -18.60 -31.32 -12.81
C THR A 178 -17.44 -31.17 -13.81
N GLY A 179 -16.70 -30.06 -13.73
CA GLY A 179 -15.61 -29.77 -14.66
C GLY A 179 -14.61 -28.81 -14.03
N TRP A 180 -13.69 -29.36 -13.24
CA TRP A 180 -12.50 -28.62 -12.80
C TRP A 180 -11.72 -28.19 -14.05
N GLY A 181 -11.98 -26.97 -14.52
CA GLY A 181 -11.56 -26.52 -15.85
C GLY A 181 -10.04 -26.52 -16.03
N VAL A 182 -9.58 -26.69 -17.27
CA VAL A 182 -8.16 -26.63 -17.63
C VAL A 182 -7.53 -25.24 -17.47
N ASP A 183 -8.37 -24.21 -17.29
CA ASP A 183 -7.97 -22.80 -17.19
C ASP A 183 -7.59 -22.38 -15.75
N VAL A 184 -7.64 -23.28 -14.78
CA VAL A 184 -7.29 -23.02 -13.36
C VAL A 184 -6.35 -24.12 -12.85
N PRO A 185 -5.55 -23.86 -11.79
CA PRO A 185 -4.70 -24.90 -11.19
C PRO A 185 -5.54 -26.04 -10.60
N LEU A 186 -4.94 -27.22 -10.43
CA LEU A 186 -5.61 -28.39 -9.84
C LEU A 186 -6.07 -28.13 -8.40
N ALA A 187 -7.21 -28.71 -8.02
CA ALA A 187 -7.70 -28.69 -6.65
C ALA A 187 -6.82 -29.56 -5.75
N GLN A 188 -6.62 -29.13 -4.52
CA GLN A 188 -6.08 -29.94 -3.43
C GLN A 188 -6.88 -29.70 -2.16
N ILE A 189 -7.13 -30.77 -1.41
CA ILE A 189 -7.77 -30.69 -0.10
C ILE A 189 -6.67 -30.57 0.95
N SER A 190 -6.77 -29.55 1.79
CA SER A 190 -5.81 -29.31 2.86
C SER A 190 -5.85 -30.46 3.87
N ALA A 191 -4.70 -30.84 4.41
CA ALA A 191 -4.62 -31.91 5.41
C ALA A 191 -5.41 -31.56 6.69
N ASN A 192 -5.81 -32.61 7.42
CA ASN A 192 -6.53 -32.47 8.68
C ASN A 192 -5.75 -31.62 9.71
N THR A 193 -6.43 -30.65 10.32
CA THR A 193 -5.87 -29.73 11.32
C THR A 193 -6.50 -29.86 12.70
N SER A 194 -7.32 -30.89 12.96
CA SER A 194 -8.05 -31.11 14.23
C SER A 194 -7.15 -31.17 15.46
N GLN A 195 -5.88 -31.59 15.31
CA GLN A 195 -4.92 -31.66 16.40
C GLN A 195 -4.50 -30.28 16.96
N PHE A 196 -4.60 -29.20 16.17
CA PHE A 196 -4.17 -27.87 16.60
C PHE A 196 -5.28 -27.14 17.35
N LYS A 197 -4.98 -26.45 18.46
CA LYS A 197 -6.01 -25.65 19.14
C LYS A 197 -6.18 -24.30 18.43
N TYR A 198 -7.41 -23.78 18.41
CA TYR A 198 -7.72 -22.42 17.97
C TYR A 198 -8.46 -21.73 19.11
N THR A 199 -7.86 -20.70 19.70
CA THR A 199 -8.39 -20.05 20.92
C THR A 199 -8.72 -18.58 20.72
N HIS A 200 -8.44 -18.00 19.54
CA HIS A 200 -8.84 -16.63 19.26
C HIS A 200 -10.37 -16.52 19.23
N LYS A 201 -10.92 -15.49 19.90
CA LYS A 201 -12.38 -15.33 20.08
C LYS A 201 -13.12 -14.94 18.80
N VAL A 202 -12.41 -14.32 17.86
CA VAL A 202 -12.92 -13.84 16.57
C VAL A 202 -12.20 -14.58 15.43
N GLY A 203 -12.81 -14.70 14.27
CA GLY A 203 -12.18 -15.34 13.09
C GLY A 203 -12.55 -16.81 12.96
N SER A 204 -11.72 -17.57 12.22
CA SER A 204 -12.06 -18.92 11.79
C SER A 204 -10.88 -19.87 11.93
N ARG A 205 -11.15 -21.07 12.45
CA ARG A 205 -10.19 -22.18 12.58
C ARG A 205 -9.53 -22.57 11.25
N SER A 206 -10.18 -22.29 10.13
CA SER A 206 -9.62 -22.49 8.79
C SER A 206 -8.28 -21.77 8.57
N ALA A 207 -8.00 -20.70 9.31
CA ALA A 207 -6.71 -20.03 9.34
C ALA A 207 -5.53 -21.01 9.52
N ILE A 208 -5.72 -22.08 10.31
CA ILE A 208 -4.69 -23.10 10.56
C ILE A 208 -4.35 -23.87 9.28
N ARG A 209 -5.34 -24.29 8.49
CA ARG A 209 -5.08 -24.99 7.22
C ARG A 209 -4.42 -24.07 6.19
N LEU A 210 -4.85 -22.80 6.17
CA LEU A 210 -4.31 -21.80 5.24
C LEU A 210 -2.83 -21.52 5.51
N ALA A 211 -2.44 -21.45 6.79
CA ALA A 211 -1.02 -21.32 7.18
C ALA A 211 -0.17 -22.51 6.71
N ARG A 212 -0.74 -23.71 6.55
CA ARG A 212 0.00 -24.93 6.17
C ARG A 212 0.19 -25.10 4.67
N ILE A 213 -0.46 -24.29 3.82
CA ILE A 213 -0.42 -24.43 2.36
C ILE A 213 1.01 -24.51 1.80
N VAL A 214 1.92 -23.65 2.27
CA VAL A 214 3.32 -23.65 1.78
C VAL A 214 4.05 -24.95 2.14
N THR A 215 3.88 -25.46 3.36
CA THR A 215 4.56 -26.69 3.79
C THR A 215 3.92 -27.94 3.19
N GLU A 216 2.60 -27.92 2.96
CA GLU A 216 1.91 -28.99 2.24
C GLU A 216 2.35 -29.05 0.77
N MET A 217 2.47 -27.92 0.07
CA MET A 217 3.08 -27.87 -1.27
C MET A 217 4.53 -28.39 -1.29
N TYR A 218 5.33 -28.04 -0.27
CA TYR A 218 6.70 -28.53 -0.16
C TYR A 218 6.75 -30.06 -0.03
N ARG A 219 5.82 -30.67 0.70
CA ARG A 219 5.74 -32.13 0.90
C ARG A 219 5.46 -32.91 -0.38
N PHE A 220 4.93 -32.27 -1.43
CA PHE A 220 4.81 -32.90 -2.75
C PHE A 220 6.14 -33.14 -3.45
N LYS A 221 7.26 -32.60 -2.93
CA LYS A 221 8.62 -32.85 -3.43
C LYS A 221 8.75 -32.62 -4.95
N LEU A 222 8.05 -31.61 -5.46
CA LEU A 222 8.12 -31.26 -6.88
C LEU A 222 9.57 -30.95 -7.27
N PRO A 223 10.05 -31.42 -8.44
CA PRO A 223 11.43 -31.22 -8.85
C PRO A 223 11.68 -29.75 -9.23
N LYS A 224 12.92 -29.28 -9.04
CA LYS A 224 13.40 -27.96 -9.50
C LYS A 224 12.53 -26.79 -9.02
N VAL A 225 12.19 -26.76 -7.73
CA VAL A 225 11.47 -25.65 -7.09
C VAL A 225 12.47 -24.71 -6.43
N ASP A 226 12.41 -23.44 -6.78
CA ASP A 226 13.17 -22.37 -6.13
C ASP A 226 12.28 -21.57 -5.17
N TRP A 227 11.00 -21.39 -5.51
CA TRP A 227 10.06 -20.52 -4.79
C TRP A 227 8.68 -21.13 -4.65
N PHE A 228 8.06 -20.89 -3.50
CA PHE A 228 6.64 -21.09 -3.23
C PHE A 228 5.97 -19.73 -3.11
N VAL A 229 4.92 -19.48 -3.88
CA VAL A 229 4.16 -18.23 -3.85
C VAL A 229 2.75 -18.53 -3.37
N MET A 230 2.31 -17.80 -2.35
CA MET A 230 0.96 -17.92 -1.77
C MET A 230 0.14 -16.68 -2.13
N GLY A 231 -1.16 -16.87 -2.38
CA GLY A 231 -2.16 -15.81 -2.48
C GLY A 231 -3.58 -16.38 -2.35
N ASP A 232 -4.58 -15.51 -2.23
CA ASP A 232 -6.00 -15.90 -2.13
C ASP A 232 -6.66 -16.06 -3.50
N ASP A 233 -7.86 -16.66 -3.52
CA ASP A 233 -8.67 -16.89 -4.74
C ASP A 233 -9.24 -15.62 -5.38
N ASP A 234 -9.22 -14.50 -4.67
CA ASP A 234 -9.52 -13.14 -5.15
C ASP A 234 -8.26 -12.26 -5.29
N THR A 235 -7.08 -12.88 -5.38
CA THR A 235 -5.80 -12.22 -5.70
C THR A 235 -5.43 -12.41 -7.16
N ILE A 236 -4.92 -11.35 -7.79
CA ILE A 236 -4.40 -11.36 -9.16
C ILE A 236 -2.90 -11.12 -9.13
N PHE A 237 -2.14 -11.97 -9.83
CA PHE A 237 -0.68 -11.84 -9.92
C PHE A 237 -0.20 -11.34 -11.30
N PHE A 238 0.76 -10.42 -11.28
CA PHE A 238 1.53 -9.96 -12.42
C PHE A 238 2.78 -10.84 -12.55
N THR A 239 2.57 -12.04 -13.09
CA THR A 239 3.53 -13.15 -13.05
C THR A 239 4.88 -12.87 -13.73
N ASP A 240 4.91 -12.04 -14.77
CA ASP A 240 6.17 -11.68 -15.44
C ASP A 240 6.99 -10.73 -14.55
N ASN A 241 6.33 -9.81 -13.85
CA ASN A 241 6.97 -8.96 -12.85
C ASN A 241 7.44 -9.75 -11.63
N LEU A 242 6.63 -10.70 -11.16
CA LEU A 242 6.95 -11.57 -10.04
C LEU A 242 8.21 -12.41 -10.29
N VAL A 243 8.31 -13.07 -11.44
CA VAL A 243 9.51 -13.85 -11.82
C VAL A 243 10.76 -12.97 -11.83
N ARG A 244 10.66 -11.78 -12.44
CA ARG A 244 11.77 -10.82 -12.51
C ARG A 244 12.13 -10.25 -11.14
N MET A 245 11.17 -10.12 -10.24
CA MET A 245 11.42 -9.68 -8.86
C MET A 245 12.18 -10.75 -8.08
N LEU A 246 11.75 -12.01 -8.19
CA LEU A 246 12.39 -13.13 -7.51
C LEU A 246 13.78 -13.46 -8.05
N SER A 247 14.08 -13.17 -9.32
CA SER A 247 15.42 -13.37 -9.90
C SER A 247 16.51 -12.46 -9.32
N LYS A 248 16.15 -11.50 -8.46
CA LYS A 248 17.11 -10.67 -7.70
C LYS A 248 17.76 -11.44 -6.55
N TYR A 249 17.12 -12.49 -6.06
CA TYR A 249 17.49 -13.19 -4.84
C TYR A 249 18.11 -14.56 -5.17
N ASP A 250 19.08 -14.99 -4.36
CA ASP A 250 19.65 -16.33 -4.44
C ASP A 250 18.67 -17.37 -3.83
N PRO A 251 17.99 -18.20 -4.63
CA PRO A 251 16.95 -19.09 -4.10
C PRO A 251 17.49 -20.18 -3.16
N THR A 252 18.81 -20.30 -3.00
CA THR A 252 19.45 -21.21 -2.04
C THR A 252 19.54 -20.64 -0.61
N LYS A 253 19.14 -19.39 -0.41
CA LYS A 253 19.03 -18.74 0.91
C LYS A 253 17.59 -18.70 1.40
N MET A 254 17.40 -18.46 2.70
CA MET A 254 16.07 -18.31 3.29
C MET A 254 15.55 -16.89 3.09
N TYR A 255 14.46 -16.77 2.33
CA TYR A 255 13.78 -15.52 2.06
C TYR A 255 12.28 -15.65 2.29
N TYR A 256 11.72 -14.63 2.94
CA TYR A 256 10.31 -14.35 3.08
C TYR A 256 10.03 -12.96 2.51
N ILE A 257 9.33 -12.88 1.39
CA ILE A 257 9.16 -11.65 0.60
C ILE A 257 7.67 -11.38 0.40
N GLY A 258 7.20 -10.21 0.80
CA GLY A 258 5.80 -9.81 0.69
C GLY A 258 5.60 -8.36 1.11
N SER A 259 4.38 -7.96 1.44
CA SER A 259 4.11 -6.60 1.93
C SER A 259 3.07 -6.57 3.04
N GLN A 260 3.05 -5.43 3.72
CA GLN A 260 2.09 -5.08 4.75
C GLN A 260 0.75 -4.61 4.14
N SER A 261 -0.27 -4.43 4.96
CA SER A 261 -1.56 -3.87 4.57
C SER A 261 -1.48 -2.37 4.27
N GLU A 262 -2.33 -1.88 3.37
CA GLU A 262 -2.56 -0.44 3.16
C GLU A 262 -3.32 0.23 4.31
N SER A 263 -3.79 -0.52 5.30
CA SER A 263 -4.39 -0.01 6.53
C SER A 263 -3.38 0.03 7.67
N HIS A 264 -3.15 1.22 8.25
CA HIS A 264 -2.24 1.42 9.38
C HIS A 264 -2.67 0.58 10.59
N TRP A 265 -3.96 0.58 10.91
CA TRP A 265 -4.52 -0.15 12.04
C TRP A 265 -4.38 -1.66 11.90
N GLN A 266 -4.61 -2.21 10.71
CA GLN A 266 -4.34 -3.63 10.46
C GLN A 266 -2.89 -3.98 10.80
N ASN A 267 -1.93 -3.15 10.36
CA ASN A 267 -0.50 -3.40 10.60
C ASN A 267 -0.11 -3.26 12.08
N THR A 268 -0.74 -2.35 12.81
CA THR A 268 -0.52 -2.16 14.26
C THR A 268 -1.09 -3.31 15.07
N GLU A 269 -2.28 -3.80 14.71
CA GLU A 269 -2.96 -4.91 15.40
C GLU A 269 -2.28 -6.26 15.11
N PHE A 270 -1.90 -6.51 13.85
CA PHE A 270 -1.29 -7.78 13.45
C PHE A 270 0.24 -7.72 13.47
N SER A 271 0.86 -7.08 12.48
CA SER A 271 2.31 -6.83 12.49
C SER A 271 2.77 -6.03 11.26
N TYR A 272 3.69 -5.09 11.46
CA TYR A 272 4.49 -4.49 10.38
C TYR A 272 5.58 -5.43 9.85
N GLY A 273 5.85 -6.55 10.52
CA GLY A 273 6.83 -7.59 10.15
C GLY A 273 6.25 -8.79 9.40
N MET A 274 4.94 -8.76 9.10
CA MET A 274 4.20 -9.84 8.44
C MET A 274 3.87 -9.48 6.99
N ALA A 275 3.90 -10.48 6.11
CA ALA A 275 3.32 -10.35 4.78
C ALA A 275 1.86 -10.78 4.87
N TYR A 276 0.96 -9.94 4.39
CA TYR A 276 -0.46 -10.25 4.32
C TYR A 276 -0.73 -11.23 3.17
N GLY A 277 -1.41 -12.33 3.48
CA GLY A 277 -1.61 -13.48 2.61
C GLY A 277 -2.44 -13.16 1.38
N GLY A 278 -3.45 -12.30 1.53
CA GLY A 278 -4.25 -11.82 0.41
C GLY A 278 -3.42 -11.05 -0.62
N GLY A 279 -2.57 -10.13 -0.16
CA GLY A 279 -1.60 -9.44 -1.00
C GLY A 279 -0.57 -10.39 -1.62
N GLY A 280 -0.41 -11.58 -1.04
CA GLY A 280 0.47 -12.62 -1.51
C GLY A 280 1.91 -12.41 -1.09
N PHE A 281 2.64 -13.53 -1.01
CA PHE A 281 4.03 -13.55 -0.60
C PHE A 281 4.79 -14.71 -1.24
N ALA A 282 6.11 -14.60 -1.26
CA ALA A 282 7.02 -15.63 -1.74
C ALA A 282 7.93 -16.14 -0.62
N ILE A 283 8.09 -17.46 -0.58
CA ILE A 283 9.00 -18.18 0.32
C ILE A 283 9.98 -18.98 -0.52
N SER A 284 11.27 -18.78 -0.27
CA SER A 284 12.34 -19.57 -0.91
C SER A 284 12.28 -21.05 -0.51
N PHE A 285 12.79 -21.94 -1.35
CA PHE A 285 12.83 -23.38 -1.07
C PHE A 285 13.44 -23.77 0.29
N PRO A 286 14.62 -23.24 0.72
CA PRO A 286 15.20 -23.60 2.01
C PRO A 286 14.34 -23.18 3.21
N LEU A 287 13.64 -22.04 3.11
CA LEU A 287 12.73 -21.59 4.17
C LEU A 287 11.49 -22.50 4.24
N ALA A 288 10.90 -22.86 3.10
CA ALA A 288 9.78 -23.82 3.09
C ALA A 288 10.18 -25.19 3.68
N LYS A 289 11.40 -25.65 3.38
CA LYS A 289 11.99 -26.86 3.98
C LYS A 289 12.11 -26.74 5.50
N ALA A 290 12.65 -25.63 6.00
CA ALA A 290 12.78 -25.40 7.44
C ALA A 290 11.41 -25.35 8.13
N LEU A 291 10.47 -24.58 7.59
CA LEU A 291 9.08 -24.52 8.07
C LEU A 291 8.43 -25.90 8.10
N SER A 292 8.60 -26.73 7.07
CA SER A 292 7.99 -28.07 7.01
C SER A 292 8.39 -29.00 8.16
N ARG A 293 9.52 -28.73 8.82
CA ARG A 293 10.04 -29.51 9.95
C ARG A 293 9.52 -29.04 11.30
N MET A 294 9.08 -27.78 11.43
CA MET A 294 8.79 -27.15 12.72
C MET A 294 7.40 -26.49 12.81
N GLN A 295 6.72 -26.28 11.67
CA GLN A 295 5.49 -25.49 11.62
C GLN A 295 4.38 -26.11 12.47
N ASP A 296 4.23 -27.42 12.48
CA ASP A 296 3.18 -28.07 13.27
C ASP A 296 3.39 -27.82 14.78
N ASP A 297 4.62 -27.90 15.29
CA ASP A 297 4.94 -27.54 16.69
C ASP A 297 4.72 -26.05 16.96
N CYS A 298 5.06 -25.18 16.01
CA CYS A 298 4.80 -23.75 16.10
C CYS A 298 3.29 -23.44 16.20
N LEU A 299 2.45 -24.13 15.40
CA LEU A 299 1.00 -23.97 15.45
C LEU A 299 0.40 -24.38 16.81
N HIS A 300 1.03 -25.33 17.52
CA HIS A 300 0.67 -25.66 18.90
C HIS A 300 1.05 -24.57 19.91
N ARG A 301 2.14 -23.82 19.68
CA ARG A 301 2.60 -22.72 20.56
C ARG A 301 1.77 -21.46 20.43
N TYR A 302 1.18 -21.21 19.26
CA TYR A 302 0.42 -19.98 18.99
C TYR A 302 -1.07 -20.21 18.69
N PRO A 303 -1.85 -20.94 19.52
CA PRO A 303 -3.26 -21.21 19.25
C PRO A 303 -4.13 -19.94 19.24
N GLN A 304 -3.68 -18.88 19.90
CA GLN A 304 -4.37 -17.60 20.08
C GLN A 304 -4.29 -16.66 18.87
N LEU A 305 -3.48 -16.94 17.85
CA LEU A 305 -3.37 -16.07 16.68
C LEU A 305 -4.66 -16.11 15.81
N PHE A 306 -5.00 -14.98 15.21
CA PHE A 306 -6.25 -14.75 14.49
C PHE A 306 -6.25 -15.40 13.11
N GLY A 307 -5.24 -15.11 12.29
CA GLY A 307 -5.22 -15.39 10.86
C GLY A 307 -4.33 -16.57 10.47
N SER A 308 -4.15 -16.76 9.16
CA SER A 308 -3.08 -17.61 8.63
C SER A 308 -1.74 -16.91 8.60
N ASP A 309 -1.78 -15.60 8.38
CA ASP A 309 -0.60 -14.80 8.02
C ASP A 309 0.22 -14.49 9.26
N ASP A 310 -0.44 -14.22 10.39
CA ASP A 310 0.17 -14.03 11.70
C ASP A 310 0.79 -15.34 12.20
N ARG A 311 0.15 -16.49 11.93
CA ARG A 311 0.71 -17.83 12.21
C ARG A 311 1.95 -18.10 11.37
N MET A 312 1.89 -17.80 10.07
CA MET A 312 3.06 -17.90 9.19
C MET A 312 4.19 -16.99 9.67
N HIS A 313 3.89 -15.74 10.00
CA HIS A 313 4.85 -14.79 10.53
C HIS A 313 5.48 -15.28 11.84
N ALA A 314 4.69 -15.79 12.78
CA ALA A 314 5.19 -16.33 14.04
C ALA A 314 6.18 -17.49 13.80
N CYS A 315 5.81 -18.47 12.97
CA CYS A 315 6.70 -19.62 12.69
C CYS A 315 7.97 -19.21 11.93
N ILE A 316 7.89 -18.26 11.01
CA ILE A 316 9.06 -17.72 10.30
C ILE A 316 9.96 -16.93 11.27
N THR A 317 9.37 -16.25 12.26
CA THR A 317 10.11 -15.51 13.29
C THR A 317 10.90 -16.43 14.20
N GLU A 318 10.37 -17.61 14.56
CA GLU A 318 11.14 -18.63 15.29
C GLU A 318 12.36 -19.13 14.51
N LEU A 319 12.32 -19.06 13.18
CA LEU A 319 13.46 -19.37 12.30
C LEU A 319 14.44 -18.19 12.12
N GLY A 320 14.15 -17.03 12.72
CA GLY A 320 15.00 -15.83 12.65
C GLY A 320 15.03 -15.17 11.26
N VAL A 321 14.03 -15.40 10.41
CA VAL A 321 13.98 -14.84 9.05
C VAL A 321 13.06 -13.62 9.01
N PRO A 322 13.57 -12.40 8.74
CA PRO A 322 12.72 -11.22 8.63
C PRO A 322 11.98 -11.17 7.29
N ILE A 323 10.89 -10.40 7.26
CA ILE A 323 10.24 -10.05 5.99
C ILE A 323 11.12 -9.10 5.17
N ILE A 324 11.21 -9.37 3.88
CA ILE A 324 11.67 -8.41 2.87
C ILE A 324 10.44 -7.74 2.27
N LYS A 325 10.22 -6.47 2.62
CA LYS A 325 9.07 -5.69 2.16
C LYS A 325 9.22 -5.32 0.69
N ASN A 326 8.28 -5.76 -0.14
CA ASN A 326 8.19 -5.35 -1.53
C ASN A 326 6.85 -4.65 -1.78
N ARG A 327 6.92 -3.34 -2.08
CA ARG A 327 5.77 -2.45 -2.27
C ARG A 327 4.89 -2.77 -3.49
N GLY A 328 5.20 -3.81 -4.26
CA GLY A 328 4.38 -4.27 -5.37
C GLY A 328 3.37 -5.35 -5.01
N PHE A 329 3.47 -5.95 -3.82
CA PHE A 329 2.40 -6.80 -3.29
C PHE A 329 1.38 -5.92 -2.56
N HIS A 330 0.11 -6.10 -2.89
CA HIS A 330 -0.96 -5.25 -2.37
C HIS A 330 -2.09 -6.08 -1.78
N GLN A 331 -2.25 -5.96 -0.46
CA GLN A 331 -3.37 -6.54 0.29
C GLN A 331 -4.68 -5.83 -0.07
N PHE A 332 -4.62 -4.54 -0.42
CA PHE A 332 -5.78 -3.73 -0.82
C PHE A 332 -6.88 -3.69 0.27
N ASP A 333 -6.49 -3.61 1.54
CA ASP A 333 -7.40 -3.40 2.68
C ASP A 333 -7.93 -1.95 2.72
N ILE A 334 -8.65 -1.59 1.67
CA ILE A 334 -9.29 -0.29 1.46
C ILE A 334 -10.73 -0.49 0.99
N PHE A 335 -11.57 0.53 1.15
CA PHE A 335 -12.93 0.58 0.65
C PHE A 335 -13.13 1.76 -0.30
N GLY A 336 -14.08 1.65 -1.24
CA GLY A 336 -14.41 2.72 -2.17
C GLY A 336 -13.58 2.68 -3.46
N ASP A 337 -13.27 3.85 -4.00
CA ASP A 337 -12.65 4.01 -5.32
C ASP A 337 -11.12 3.83 -5.26
N PRO A 338 -10.54 2.80 -5.90
CA PRO A 338 -9.09 2.53 -5.87
C PRO A 338 -8.26 3.51 -6.72
N LEU A 339 -8.88 4.47 -7.42
CA LEU A 339 -8.23 5.41 -8.33
C LEU A 339 -6.95 6.02 -7.75
N GLY A 340 -7.02 6.58 -6.55
CA GLY A 340 -5.88 7.25 -5.92
C GLY A 340 -4.68 6.34 -5.74
N LEU A 341 -4.90 5.15 -5.16
CA LEU A 341 -3.85 4.18 -4.87
C LEU A 341 -3.21 3.64 -6.16
N MET A 342 -4.02 3.34 -7.17
CA MET A 342 -3.51 2.80 -8.45
C MET A 342 -2.89 3.86 -9.36
N ALA A 343 -3.37 5.10 -9.32
CA ALA A 343 -2.87 6.18 -10.18
C ALA A 343 -1.55 6.80 -9.70
N ALA A 344 -1.24 6.69 -8.40
CA ALA A 344 -0.01 7.13 -7.77
C ALA A 344 0.78 5.93 -7.20
N HIS A 345 0.71 4.78 -7.87
CA HIS A 345 1.42 3.58 -7.45
C HIS A 345 2.95 3.85 -7.45
N PRO A 346 3.69 3.41 -6.42
CA PRO A 346 5.12 3.66 -6.30
C PRO A 346 5.91 3.12 -7.50
N LEU A 347 7.14 3.63 -7.70
CA LEU A 347 8.07 3.18 -8.76
C LEU A 347 8.69 1.79 -8.48
N THR A 348 7.85 0.83 -8.11
CA THR A 348 8.12 -0.61 -8.02
C THR A 348 7.21 -1.31 -9.03
N PRO A 349 7.52 -2.50 -9.55
CA PRO A 349 6.54 -3.21 -10.36
C PRO A 349 5.38 -3.63 -9.48
N LEU A 350 4.19 -3.52 -10.05
CA LEU A 350 3.03 -4.20 -9.54
C LEU A 350 3.24 -5.72 -9.60
N LEU A 351 3.03 -6.42 -8.49
CA LEU A 351 3.19 -7.87 -8.37
C LEU A 351 1.85 -8.56 -8.13
N SER A 352 0.98 -7.95 -7.34
CA SER A 352 -0.35 -8.47 -7.08
C SER A 352 -1.32 -7.38 -6.63
N ILE A 353 -2.62 -7.67 -6.76
CA ILE A 353 -3.73 -6.89 -6.18
C ILE A 353 -4.74 -7.88 -5.59
N HIS A 354 -5.29 -7.55 -4.41
CA HIS A 354 -6.25 -8.37 -3.68
C HIS A 354 -7.56 -7.62 -3.37
N HIS A 355 -8.53 -8.30 -2.73
CA HIS A 355 -9.82 -7.75 -2.28
C HIS A 355 -10.65 -7.07 -3.39
N LEU A 356 -10.55 -7.57 -4.62
CA LEU A 356 -11.27 -7.02 -5.78
C LEU A 356 -12.80 -7.09 -5.64
N ASP A 357 -13.30 -8.04 -4.84
CA ASP A 357 -14.72 -8.16 -4.46
C ASP A 357 -15.17 -7.10 -3.45
N VAL A 358 -14.27 -6.37 -2.79
CA VAL A 358 -14.58 -5.43 -1.72
C VAL A 358 -14.60 -4.00 -2.24
N ILE A 359 -13.61 -3.63 -3.04
CA ILE A 359 -13.47 -2.28 -3.60
C ILE A 359 -14.53 -1.97 -4.67
N ALA A 360 -14.66 -0.70 -5.04
CA ALA A 360 -15.39 -0.32 -6.25
C ALA A 360 -14.67 -0.88 -7.50
N PRO A 361 -15.38 -1.10 -8.63
CA PRO A 361 -14.74 -1.50 -9.87
C PRO A 361 -13.59 -0.57 -10.25
N ILE A 362 -12.44 -1.13 -10.65
CA ILE A 362 -11.23 -0.39 -11.03
C ILE A 362 -11.51 0.65 -12.11
N PHE A 363 -12.45 0.34 -13.02
CA PHE A 363 -12.91 1.25 -14.05
C PHE A 363 -14.39 1.60 -13.82
N PRO A 364 -14.79 2.87 -14.03
CA PRO A 364 -16.18 3.29 -13.87
C PRO A 364 -17.10 2.57 -14.88
N ASN A 365 -18.38 2.44 -14.53
CA ASN A 365 -19.43 1.86 -15.38
C ASN A 365 -19.14 0.44 -15.88
N MET A 366 -18.41 -0.36 -15.10
CA MET A 366 -18.08 -1.75 -15.39
C MET A 366 -18.36 -2.63 -14.17
N THR A 367 -18.60 -3.93 -14.42
CA THR A 367 -18.59 -4.92 -13.33
C THR A 367 -17.16 -5.08 -12.81
N LYS A 368 -17.00 -5.58 -11.57
CA LYS A 368 -15.68 -5.85 -10.96
C LYS A 368 -14.83 -6.77 -11.85
N LEU A 369 -15.41 -7.86 -12.33
CA LEU A 369 -14.76 -8.77 -13.27
C LEU A 369 -14.41 -8.09 -14.61
N GLY A 370 -15.34 -7.34 -15.21
CA GLY A 370 -15.07 -6.63 -16.47
C GLY A 370 -13.95 -5.60 -16.34
N ALA A 371 -13.88 -4.92 -15.19
CA ALA A 371 -12.81 -3.98 -14.88
C ALA A 371 -11.45 -4.67 -14.74
N VAL A 372 -11.40 -5.82 -14.06
CA VAL A 372 -10.20 -6.66 -13.97
C VAL A 372 -9.75 -7.15 -15.35
N GLN A 373 -10.67 -7.65 -16.17
CA GLN A 373 -10.36 -8.13 -17.52
C GLN A 373 -9.74 -7.03 -18.38
N ARG A 374 -10.24 -5.79 -18.26
CA ARG A 374 -9.66 -4.63 -18.94
C ARG A 374 -8.25 -4.33 -18.46
N LEU A 375 -8.01 -4.36 -17.14
CA LEU A 375 -6.67 -4.17 -16.58
C LEU A 375 -5.70 -5.27 -17.08
N MET A 376 -6.13 -6.53 -17.04
CA MET A 376 -5.31 -7.67 -17.43
C MET A 376 -5.07 -7.72 -18.94
N LYS A 377 -5.99 -7.20 -19.77
CA LYS A 377 -5.74 -6.98 -21.20
C LYS A 377 -4.58 -6.01 -21.43
N ALA A 378 -4.51 -4.91 -20.67
CA ALA A 378 -3.38 -3.99 -20.74
C ALA A 378 -2.07 -4.62 -20.22
N ALA A 379 -2.17 -5.42 -19.16
CA ALA A 379 -1.02 -6.13 -18.58
C ALA A 379 -0.43 -7.20 -19.51
N LYS A 380 -1.27 -7.85 -20.35
CA LYS A 380 -0.83 -8.83 -21.35
C LYS A 380 0.08 -8.24 -22.42
N VAL A 381 0.01 -6.93 -22.67
CA VAL A 381 0.92 -6.24 -23.60
C VAL A 381 2.29 -6.07 -22.97
N GLU A 382 2.33 -5.52 -21.76
CA GLU A 382 3.55 -5.39 -20.98
C GLU A 382 3.23 -5.16 -19.50
N GLN A 383 3.68 -6.09 -18.64
CA GLN A 383 3.51 -5.97 -17.20
C GLN A 383 4.53 -5.01 -16.55
N ALA A 384 5.72 -4.84 -17.15
CA ALA A 384 6.83 -4.16 -16.51
C ALA A 384 6.46 -2.74 -16.08
N SER A 385 5.81 -1.96 -16.95
CA SER A 385 5.37 -0.60 -16.66
C SER A 385 3.97 -0.51 -16.02
N MET A 386 3.26 -1.61 -15.74
CA MET A 386 1.88 -1.52 -15.24
C MET A 386 1.82 -0.68 -13.96
N LEU A 387 0.90 0.30 -13.96
CA LEU A 387 0.70 1.33 -12.94
C LEU A 387 1.89 2.24 -12.65
N GLN A 388 3.01 2.07 -13.34
CA GLN A 388 4.15 2.96 -13.16
C GLN A 388 3.75 4.38 -13.53
N GLN A 389 3.95 5.31 -12.59
CA GLN A 389 3.63 6.71 -12.76
C GLN A 389 4.70 7.40 -13.62
N THR A 390 4.25 8.22 -14.56
CA THR A 390 5.09 9.15 -15.34
C THR A 390 4.44 10.51 -15.30
N ILE A 391 5.21 11.55 -15.00
CA ILE A 391 4.75 12.93 -14.90
C ILE A 391 5.25 13.69 -16.12
N VAL A 392 4.35 14.40 -16.80
CA VAL A 392 4.65 15.17 -18.01
C VAL A 392 4.01 16.54 -17.91
N TYR A 393 4.76 17.57 -18.28
CA TYR A 393 4.26 18.95 -18.32
C TYR A 393 4.02 19.41 -19.76
N GLY A 394 2.91 20.11 -20.00
CA GLY A 394 2.53 20.63 -21.31
C GLY A 394 2.49 22.14 -21.37
N ARG A 395 2.83 22.71 -22.54
CA ARG A 395 2.69 24.15 -22.89
C ARG A 395 3.25 25.10 -21.84
N HIS A 396 4.57 25.04 -21.61
CA HIS A 396 5.26 25.85 -20.59
C HIS A 396 4.62 25.69 -19.20
N ARG A 397 4.38 24.43 -18.78
CA ARG A 397 3.85 24.06 -17.46
C ARG A 397 2.43 24.58 -17.17
N LYS A 398 1.66 24.98 -18.19
CA LYS A 398 0.22 25.30 -18.04
C LYS A 398 -0.65 24.08 -17.75
N TYR A 399 -0.14 22.88 -17.98
CA TYR A 399 -0.86 21.63 -17.73
C TYR A 399 0.11 20.58 -17.17
N SER A 400 -0.40 19.74 -16.27
CA SER A 400 0.33 18.62 -15.68
C SER A 400 -0.40 17.32 -15.98
N PHE A 401 0.31 16.30 -16.45
CA PHE A 401 -0.23 14.98 -16.77
C PHE A 401 0.46 13.94 -15.89
N SER A 402 -0.30 13.27 -15.04
CA SER A 402 0.16 12.09 -14.29
C SER A 402 -0.38 10.84 -14.97
N ILE A 403 0.49 10.11 -15.66
CA ILE A 403 0.18 8.91 -16.42
C ILE A 403 0.47 7.70 -15.55
N SER A 404 -0.55 6.89 -15.26
CA SER A 404 -0.41 5.54 -14.70
C SER A 404 -0.55 4.54 -15.85
N ALA A 405 0.57 3.94 -16.24
CA ALA A 405 0.64 3.13 -17.45
C ALA A 405 -0.29 1.91 -17.38
N GLY A 406 -1.12 1.74 -18.42
CA GLY A 406 -2.12 0.68 -18.48
C GLY A 406 -3.34 0.87 -17.56
N PHE A 407 -3.53 2.06 -16.95
CA PHE A 407 -4.69 2.35 -16.11
C PHE A 407 -5.36 3.70 -16.44
N VAL A 408 -4.75 4.83 -16.04
CA VAL A 408 -5.39 6.16 -16.15
C VAL A 408 -4.36 7.28 -16.37
N VAL A 409 -4.75 8.31 -17.10
CA VAL A 409 -4.07 9.62 -17.11
C VAL A 409 -4.91 10.61 -16.33
N ARG A 410 -4.31 11.22 -15.30
CA ARG A 410 -4.88 12.36 -14.57
C ARG A 410 -4.30 13.64 -15.16
N ALA A 411 -5.14 14.45 -15.79
CA ALA A 411 -4.73 15.70 -16.40
C ALA A 411 -5.23 16.88 -15.56
N TYR A 412 -4.31 17.76 -15.17
CA TYR A 412 -4.54 18.90 -14.30
C TYR A 412 -4.37 20.21 -15.06
N ASN A 413 -5.19 21.21 -14.70
CA ASN A 413 -5.00 22.58 -15.15
C ASN A 413 -3.96 23.26 -14.24
N GLY A 414 -2.89 23.78 -14.81
CA GLY A 414 -1.76 24.37 -14.08
C GLY A 414 -0.63 23.40 -13.76
N PHE A 415 0.40 23.95 -13.11
CA PHE A 415 1.55 23.21 -12.61
C PHE A 415 1.23 22.55 -11.28
N VAL A 416 1.36 21.23 -11.23
CA VAL A 416 1.32 20.44 -9.99
C VAL A 416 2.71 19.85 -9.77
N PRO A 417 3.37 20.12 -8.64
CA PRO A 417 4.72 19.62 -8.38
C PRO A 417 4.77 18.08 -8.37
N PRO A 418 5.90 17.45 -8.76
CA PRO A 418 6.02 16.00 -8.73
C PRO A 418 5.75 15.40 -7.35
N LEU A 419 6.27 16.06 -6.30
CA LEU A 419 6.06 15.64 -4.91
C LEU A 419 4.57 15.55 -4.53
N GLU A 420 3.73 16.46 -5.04
CA GLU A 420 2.29 16.40 -4.80
C GLU A 420 1.59 15.34 -5.67
N LEU A 421 2.08 15.11 -6.89
CA LEU A 421 1.52 14.09 -7.79
C LEU A 421 1.81 12.65 -7.33
N GLU A 422 2.93 12.44 -6.64
CA GLU A 422 3.33 11.18 -6.01
C GLU A 422 2.52 10.88 -4.75
N GLU A 423 2.02 11.90 -4.04
CA GLU A 423 1.13 11.68 -2.90
C GLU A 423 -0.22 11.09 -3.34
N VAL A 424 -0.59 9.99 -2.70
CA VAL A 424 -1.78 9.20 -3.02
C VAL A 424 -3.04 10.02 -2.68
N PRO A 425 -3.88 10.40 -3.66
CA PRO A 425 -5.13 11.10 -3.35
C PRO A 425 -6.12 10.18 -2.64
N ARG A 426 -6.79 10.67 -1.60
CA ARG A 426 -7.77 9.91 -0.83
C ARG A 426 -9.11 9.77 -1.54
N THR A 427 -9.19 8.91 -2.55
CA THR A 427 -10.43 8.47 -3.22
C THR A 427 -11.08 7.25 -2.54
N PHE A 428 -10.39 6.69 -1.56
CA PHE A 428 -10.75 5.49 -0.82
C PHE A 428 -10.74 5.75 0.69
N ARG A 429 -11.28 4.78 1.43
CA ARG A 429 -11.30 4.71 2.89
C ARG A 429 -10.43 3.56 3.37
N SER A 430 -9.89 3.68 4.58
CA SER A 430 -9.20 2.57 5.26
C SER A 430 -10.14 1.40 5.53
N TRP A 431 -9.58 0.24 5.89
CA TRP A 431 -10.33 -0.96 6.28
C TRP A 431 -11.39 -0.72 7.38
N TYR A 432 -11.18 0.28 8.23
CA TYR A 432 -12.10 0.65 9.31
C TYR A 432 -13.06 1.79 8.92
N GLY A 433 -13.10 2.17 7.64
CA GLY A 433 -14.03 3.17 7.09
C GLY A 433 -13.59 4.63 7.20
N ASP A 434 -12.43 4.92 7.79
CA ASP A 434 -11.90 6.27 7.99
C ASP A 434 -11.08 6.78 6.78
N THR A 435 -11.00 8.10 6.59
CA THR A 435 -10.18 8.79 5.58
C THR A 435 -9.01 9.60 6.18
N ALA A 436 -8.86 9.63 7.50
CA ALA A 436 -7.78 10.37 8.16
C ALA A 436 -6.40 9.87 7.72
N ARG A 437 -5.46 10.79 7.52
CA ARG A 437 -4.10 10.49 7.04
C ARG A 437 -3.38 9.47 7.94
N SER A 438 -3.61 9.51 9.25
CA SER A 438 -3.03 8.59 10.23
C SER A 438 -3.46 7.13 10.06
N HIS A 439 -4.53 6.86 9.30
CA HIS A 439 -5.03 5.50 9.07
C HIS A 439 -4.33 4.77 7.93
N PHE A 440 -3.38 5.42 7.26
CA PHE A 440 -2.61 4.84 6.15
C PHE A 440 -1.12 4.83 6.49
N PRO A 441 -0.38 3.74 6.19
CA PRO A 441 1.06 3.66 6.46
C PRO A 441 1.89 4.32 5.35
N PHE A 442 1.32 5.29 4.62
CA PHE A 442 1.94 6.02 3.53
C PHE A 442 1.34 7.43 3.41
N ASN A 443 2.05 8.32 2.72
CA ASN A 443 1.59 9.69 2.52
C ASN A 443 0.38 9.74 1.60
N THR A 444 -0.65 10.43 2.07
CA THR A 444 -1.87 10.67 1.30
C THR A 444 -2.20 12.16 1.31
N ARG A 445 -2.88 12.60 0.26
CA ARG A 445 -3.41 13.97 0.13
C ARG A 445 -4.91 13.99 -0.08
N GLU A 446 -5.51 15.13 0.19
CA GLU A 446 -6.94 15.32 -0.06
C GLU A 446 -7.26 15.17 -1.54
N PHE A 447 -8.40 14.55 -1.81
CA PHE A 447 -9.00 14.59 -3.13
C PHE A 447 -9.95 15.80 -3.18
N PRO A 448 -9.74 16.79 -4.08
CA PRO A 448 -10.51 18.03 -4.06
C PRO A 448 -12.03 17.79 -4.17
N THR A 449 -12.81 18.45 -3.31
CA THR A 449 -14.28 18.45 -3.40
C THR A 449 -14.76 19.35 -4.54
N ASP A 450 -14.07 20.47 -4.77
CA ASP A 450 -14.28 21.35 -5.91
C ASP A 450 -13.91 20.63 -7.21
N ILE A 451 -14.92 20.49 -8.06
CA ILE A 451 -14.83 19.78 -9.32
C ILE A 451 -13.86 20.41 -10.32
N CYS A 452 -13.69 21.74 -10.27
CA CYS A 452 -12.75 22.44 -11.15
C CYS A 452 -11.29 22.22 -10.75
N LYS A 453 -11.05 21.77 -9.51
CA LYS A 453 -9.72 21.41 -8.99
C LYS A 453 -9.41 19.92 -9.15
N GLN A 454 -10.40 19.10 -9.48
CA GLN A 454 -10.18 17.69 -9.77
C GLN A 454 -9.49 17.51 -11.12
N PRO A 455 -8.63 16.48 -11.28
CA PRO A 455 -8.07 16.15 -12.58
C PRO A 455 -9.16 15.64 -13.53
N THR A 456 -9.04 16.01 -14.80
CA THR A 456 -9.77 15.30 -15.87
C THR A 456 -9.15 13.92 -16.04
N LEU A 457 -9.98 12.87 -15.97
CA LEU A 457 -9.54 11.49 -16.05
C LEU A 457 -9.67 10.94 -17.48
N PHE A 458 -8.63 10.23 -17.92
CA PHE A 458 -8.64 9.48 -19.18
C PHE A 458 -8.24 8.04 -18.88
N TYR A 459 -9.17 7.09 -19.00
CA TYR A 459 -8.89 5.68 -18.71
C TYR A 459 -8.39 4.93 -19.94
N VAL A 460 -7.53 3.94 -19.74
CA VAL A 460 -6.98 3.11 -20.81
C VAL A 460 -8.12 2.46 -21.60
N HIS A 461 -8.18 2.70 -22.90
CA HIS A 461 -9.14 2.09 -23.81
C HIS A 461 -8.51 0.96 -24.61
N ASN A 462 -7.31 1.21 -25.14
CA ASN A 462 -6.55 0.22 -25.88
C ASN A 462 -5.06 0.37 -25.57
N ARG A 463 -4.35 -0.76 -25.51
CA ARG A 463 -2.89 -0.82 -25.37
C ARG A 463 -2.37 -1.84 -26.37
N THR A 464 -1.38 -1.45 -27.16
CA THR A 464 -0.79 -2.30 -28.19
C THR A 464 0.72 -2.14 -28.19
N SER A 465 1.43 -3.18 -28.60
CA SER A 465 2.86 -3.12 -28.86
C SER A 465 3.08 -3.22 -30.37
N LYS A 466 3.84 -2.28 -30.93
CA LYS A 466 4.27 -2.35 -32.33
C LYS A 466 5.64 -3.04 -32.36
N ARG A 467 5.81 -4.04 -33.23
CA ARG A 467 7.13 -4.60 -33.55
C ARG A 467 7.85 -3.65 -34.51
N THR A 468 8.24 -2.49 -34.03
CA THR A 468 9.22 -1.62 -34.69
C THR A 468 10.62 -1.92 -34.14
N SER A 469 11.66 -1.39 -34.79
CA SER A 469 13.06 -1.46 -34.31
C SER A 469 13.26 -0.90 -32.89
N GLU A 470 12.35 -0.03 -32.42
CA GLU A 470 12.39 0.63 -31.11
C GLU A 470 11.46 0.00 -30.05
N GLU A 471 10.77 -1.11 -30.36
CA GLU A 471 9.82 -1.80 -29.44
C GLU A 471 8.81 -0.86 -28.74
N LEU A 472 8.18 0.04 -29.49
CA LEU A 472 7.25 1.03 -28.94
C LEU A 472 5.92 0.42 -28.49
N ILE A 473 5.40 0.91 -27.36
CA ILE A 473 4.07 0.62 -26.85
C ILE A 473 3.19 1.86 -27.05
N GLU A 474 2.05 1.67 -27.70
CA GLU A 474 1.03 2.70 -27.86
C GLU A 474 -0.14 2.41 -26.93
N THR A 475 -0.52 3.41 -26.13
CA THR A 475 -1.66 3.33 -25.21
C THR A 475 -2.61 4.49 -25.50
N ILE A 476 -3.85 4.15 -25.83
CA ILE A 476 -4.94 5.10 -26.05
C ILE A 476 -5.74 5.19 -24.76
N TYR A 477 -5.83 6.40 -24.22
CA TYR A 477 -6.66 6.75 -23.08
C TYR A 477 -7.82 7.62 -23.55
N MET A 478 -9.03 7.26 -23.14
CA MET A 478 -10.27 7.96 -23.51
C MET A 478 -10.81 8.70 -22.29
N LYS A 479 -11.33 9.90 -22.51
CA LYS A 479 -11.89 10.74 -21.46
C LYS A 479 -13.02 10.01 -20.73
N GLU A 480 -13.02 10.11 -19.41
CA GLU A 480 -14.13 9.68 -18.58
C GLU A 480 -15.34 10.59 -18.81
N ASN A 481 -16.46 10.00 -19.24
CA ASN A 481 -17.72 10.71 -19.41
C ASN A 481 -18.64 10.41 -18.22
N LEU A 482 -18.39 11.07 -17.08
CA LEU A 482 -19.30 11.03 -15.94
C LEU A 482 -20.16 12.29 -15.89
N PRO A 483 -21.50 12.18 -15.81
CA PRO A 483 -22.40 13.34 -15.76
C PRO A 483 -22.06 14.30 -14.62
N ALA A 484 -21.70 13.76 -13.45
CA ALA A 484 -21.33 14.54 -12.28
C ALA A 484 -20.07 15.39 -12.49
N ARG A 485 -19.15 14.97 -13.38
CA ARG A 485 -17.87 15.66 -13.69
C ARG A 485 -17.89 16.49 -14.97
N ASN A 486 -18.96 16.40 -15.75
CA ASN A 486 -19.15 17.17 -16.98
C ASN A 486 -19.79 18.55 -16.69
N SER A 487 -19.29 19.26 -15.68
CA SER A 487 -19.68 20.65 -15.45
C SER A 487 -19.01 21.52 -16.50
N THR A 488 -19.82 22.19 -17.34
CA THR A 488 -19.36 23.22 -18.28
C THR A 488 -18.78 24.45 -17.59
N ALA A 489 -18.94 24.58 -16.27
CA ALA A 489 -18.50 25.74 -15.50
C ALA A 489 -16.97 25.86 -15.36
N CYS A 490 -16.23 24.75 -15.50
CA CYS A 490 -14.78 24.72 -15.38
C CYS A 490 -14.09 24.82 -16.74
N ASP A 491 -14.61 25.63 -17.67
CA ASP A 491 -14.19 25.59 -19.08
C ASP A 491 -12.67 25.75 -19.23
N THR A 492 -12.03 24.69 -19.73
CA THR A 492 -10.62 24.65 -20.03
C THR A 492 -10.44 24.02 -21.39
N LYS A 493 -9.35 24.36 -22.08
CA LYS A 493 -8.98 23.66 -23.32
C LYS A 493 -8.81 22.13 -23.13
N LEU A 494 -8.62 21.69 -21.89
CA LEU A 494 -8.56 20.27 -21.53
C LEU A 494 -9.95 19.60 -21.64
N ASN A 495 -11.04 20.35 -21.46
CA ASN A 495 -12.41 19.84 -21.61
C ASN A 495 -12.72 19.38 -23.04
N GLN A 496 -12.10 20.02 -24.03
CA GLN A 496 -12.21 19.68 -25.46
C GLN A 496 -11.42 18.42 -25.84
N VAL A 497 -10.54 17.93 -24.96
CA VAL A 497 -9.74 16.73 -25.20
C VAL A 497 -10.58 15.50 -24.94
N GLN A 498 -10.67 14.63 -25.94
CA GLN A 498 -11.39 13.36 -25.85
C GLN A 498 -10.44 12.17 -25.69
N LYS A 499 -9.19 12.33 -26.15
CA LYS A 499 -8.22 11.26 -26.28
C LYS A 499 -6.82 11.72 -25.90
N ILE A 500 -6.10 10.87 -25.16
CA ILE A 500 -4.66 10.98 -24.97
C ILE A 500 -4.00 9.73 -25.54
N LEU A 501 -3.07 9.92 -26.47
CA LEU A 501 -2.21 8.87 -27.01
C LEU A 501 -0.86 8.96 -26.30
N VAL A 502 -0.46 7.90 -25.63
CA VAL A 502 0.87 7.78 -25.01
C VAL A 502 1.67 6.76 -25.81
N ARG A 503 2.83 7.17 -26.34
CA ARG A 503 3.82 6.26 -26.91
C ARG A 503 5.00 6.13 -25.96
N SER A 504 5.19 4.93 -25.41
CA SER A 504 6.23 4.65 -24.45
C SER A 504 7.22 3.63 -25.00
N GLN A 505 8.51 3.84 -24.77
CA GLN A 505 9.53 2.81 -24.99
C GLN A 505 9.36 1.67 -23.98
N ARG A 506 9.62 0.44 -24.43
CA ARG A 506 9.59 -0.75 -23.57
C ARG A 506 10.69 -0.65 -22.51
N LEU A 507 10.35 -0.96 -21.26
CA LEU A 507 11.34 -0.98 -20.18
C LEU A 507 12.31 -2.16 -20.34
N ASN A 508 13.61 -1.88 -20.25
CA ASN A 508 14.67 -2.89 -20.31
C ASN A 508 14.51 -3.93 -19.17
N TYR A 509 14.99 -5.14 -19.42
CA TYR A 509 15.07 -6.26 -18.48
C TYR A 509 15.80 -5.93 -17.17
N ALA A 510 16.67 -4.92 -17.17
CA ALA A 510 17.39 -4.41 -16.00
C ALA A 510 16.60 -3.39 -15.13
N TRP A 511 15.27 -3.29 -15.32
CA TRP A 511 14.39 -2.32 -14.63
C TRP A 511 14.51 -2.26 -13.09
N PHE A 512 15.19 -3.22 -12.45
CA PHE A 512 15.51 -3.14 -11.02
C PHE A 512 16.52 -2.05 -10.65
N GLU A 513 17.09 -1.37 -11.64
CA GLU A 513 17.81 -0.10 -11.54
C GLU A 513 16.82 1.10 -11.55
N SER A 514 17.32 2.33 -11.75
CA SER A 514 16.49 3.53 -11.84
C SER A 514 15.37 3.35 -12.88
N ARG A 515 14.12 3.53 -12.44
CA ARG A 515 12.91 3.39 -13.28
C ARG A 515 12.36 4.75 -13.70
N SER A 516 13.17 5.80 -13.61
CA SER A 516 12.75 7.14 -13.96
C SER A 516 12.35 7.19 -15.44
N LEU A 517 11.10 7.60 -15.68
CA LEU A 517 10.57 7.83 -17.01
C LEU A 517 10.34 9.32 -17.18
N CYS A 518 10.80 9.84 -18.30
CA CYS A 518 10.64 11.23 -18.70
C CYS A 518 9.74 11.28 -19.94
N GLY A 519 8.95 12.34 -20.05
CA GLY A 519 8.02 12.47 -21.15
C GLY A 519 7.77 13.90 -21.58
N LYS A 520 7.31 14.03 -22.81
CA LYS A 520 7.00 15.32 -23.45
C LYS A 520 5.71 15.25 -24.24
N VAL A 521 4.97 16.35 -24.25
CA VAL A 521 3.81 16.53 -25.14
C VAL A 521 4.32 16.77 -26.56
N ALA A 522 4.14 15.80 -27.45
CA ALA A 522 4.57 15.86 -28.84
C ALA A 522 3.62 16.72 -29.68
N SER A 523 2.32 16.58 -29.46
CA SER A 523 1.31 17.38 -30.14
C SER A 523 0.04 17.51 -29.32
N TRP A 524 -0.73 18.59 -29.56
CA TRP A 524 -2.06 18.77 -29.00
C TRP A 524 -2.94 19.47 -30.03
N ARG A 525 -3.72 18.69 -30.78
CA ARG A 525 -4.56 19.15 -31.90
C ARG A 525 -5.82 18.30 -31.99
N ASN A 526 -6.91 18.85 -32.52
CA ASN A 526 -8.16 18.14 -32.84
C ASN A 526 -8.68 17.26 -31.68
N GLY A 527 -8.74 17.81 -30.45
CA GLY A 527 -9.22 17.07 -29.27
C GLY A 527 -8.34 15.91 -28.83
N THR A 528 -7.11 15.79 -29.36
CA THR A 528 -6.15 14.72 -29.02
C THR A 528 -4.85 15.32 -28.49
N ILE A 529 -4.31 14.72 -27.43
CA ILE A 529 -2.95 14.98 -26.93
C ILE A 529 -2.10 13.75 -27.22
N ASP A 530 -0.91 13.99 -27.77
CA ASP A 530 0.10 12.98 -28.05
C ASP A 530 1.29 13.19 -27.10
N ILE A 531 1.62 12.16 -26.32
CA ILE A 531 2.69 12.18 -25.31
C ILE A 531 3.71 11.08 -25.63
N LEU A 532 4.98 11.45 -25.66
CA LEU A 532 6.10 10.50 -25.76
C LEU A 532 6.68 10.28 -24.38
N VAL A 533 6.95 9.02 -24.04
CA VAL A 533 7.56 8.60 -22.78
C VAL A 533 8.76 7.70 -23.08
N LYS A 534 9.89 7.99 -22.43
CA LYS A 534 11.14 7.23 -22.55
C LYS A 534 11.84 7.14 -21.18
N PRO A 535 12.80 6.23 -20.99
CA PRO A 535 13.76 6.35 -19.89
C PRO A 535 14.37 7.75 -19.89
N CYS A 536 14.50 8.35 -18.71
CA CYS A 536 15.17 9.63 -18.58
C CYS A 536 16.63 9.51 -19.04
N GLU A 537 17.10 10.50 -19.77
CA GLU A 537 18.53 10.67 -20.07
C GLU A 537 19.30 11.07 -18.80
N GLU A 538 20.63 10.97 -18.86
CA GLU A 538 21.50 11.46 -17.80
C GLU A 538 21.23 12.96 -17.57
N ASP A 539 21.09 13.34 -16.30
CA ASP A 539 20.72 14.69 -15.85
C ASP A 539 19.35 15.24 -16.34
N GLU A 540 18.53 14.43 -17.02
CA GLU A 540 17.18 14.84 -17.44
C GLU A 540 16.23 14.93 -16.24
N LEU A 541 15.63 16.10 -16.05
CA LEU A 541 14.64 16.33 -14.99
C LEU A 541 13.22 16.00 -15.46
N ILE A 542 12.41 15.39 -14.57
CA ILE A 542 10.98 15.12 -14.81
C ILE A 542 10.20 16.41 -15.11
N ILE A 543 10.61 17.54 -14.54
CA ILE A 543 9.98 18.85 -14.76
C ILE A 543 10.38 19.50 -16.10
N GLY A 544 11.25 18.83 -16.87
CA GLY A 544 11.97 19.37 -18.02
C GLY A 544 13.00 20.42 -17.61
N ASN A 545 13.97 20.66 -18.51
CA ASN A 545 14.91 21.77 -18.37
C ASN A 545 14.21 23.12 -18.53
#